data_AF-A0A6B3F516-F1
#
_entry.id   AF-A0A6B3F516-F1
#
_cell.length_a   1.000
_cell.length_b   1.000
_cell.length_c   1.000
_cell.angle_alpha   90.00
_cell.angle_beta   90.00
_cell.angle_gamma   90.00
#
_symmetry.space_group_name_H-M   'P 1'
#
loop_
_entity.id
_entity.type
_entity.pdbx_description
1 polymer ?
#
loop_
_entity_poly.entity_id
_entity_poly.type
_entity_poly.pdbx_seq_one_letter_code
_entity_poly.pdbx_strand_id
1 'polypeptide(L)' 'MTAQRDPNSRLREVVAAVDCTYEALARDVRRIAAENGEILQTNKSAISHWVNGTRAPSGRVGQYLAEALSRRSGRT' A
#
# COMPACT_ATOMS: atom_id res chain seq x y z
N MET A 1 15.73 6.18 19.53
CA MET A 1 16.46 5.13 18.77
C MET A 1 15.57 4.70 17.62
N THR A 2 15.94 5.09 16.40
CA THR A 2 15.18 4.92 15.16
C THR A 2 14.98 3.44 14.87
N ALA A 3 13.74 2.95 14.96
CA ALA A 3 13.38 1.60 14.55
C ALA A 3 13.92 1.37 13.15
N GLN A 4 14.86 0.43 13.05
CA GLN A 4 15.46 -0.03 11.82
C GLN A 4 14.28 -0.43 10.93
N ARG A 5 14.04 0.36 9.87
CA ARG A 5 12.94 0.16 8.95
C ARG A 5 13.29 -1.06 8.10
N ASP A 6 13.05 -2.24 8.66
CA ASP A 6 13.07 -3.46 7.86
C ASP A 6 12.20 -3.20 6.62
N PRO A 7 12.72 -3.48 5.42
CA PRO A 7 11.90 -3.49 4.22
C PRO A 7 10.63 -4.27 4.53
N ASN A 8 9.46 -3.77 4.11
CA ASN A 8 8.21 -4.49 4.34
C ASN A 8 8.20 -5.73 3.44
N SER A 9 8.98 -6.76 3.78
CA SER A 9 9.15 -8.00 3.02
C SER A 9 7.79 -8.63 2.77
N ARG A 10 6.94 -8.65 3.81
CA ARG A 10 5.56 -9.12 3.73
C ARG A 10 4.70 -8.34 2.73
N LEU A 11 4.87 -7.02 2.65
CA LEU A 11 4.14 -6.19 1.69
C LEU A 11 4.64 -6.45 0.27
N ARG A 12 5.96 -6.62 0.09
CA ARG A 12 6.56 -6.98 -1.18
C ARG A 12 6.10 -8.36 -1.66
N GLU A 13 6.05 -9.35 -0.77
CA GLU A 13 5.57 -10.70 -1.05
C GLU A 13 4.10 -10.70 -1.49
N VAL A 14 3.23 -9.96 -0.78
CA VAL A 14 1.81 -9.89 -1.18
C VAL A 14 1.65 -9.18 -2.53
N VAL A 15 2.39 -8.09 -2.78
CA VAL A 15 2.36 -7.40 -4.08
C VAL A 15 2.83 -8.31 -5.21
N ALA A 16 3.87 -9.12 -4.97
CA ALA A 16 4.34 -10.13 -5.92
C ALA A 16 3.31 -11.26 -6.12
N ALA A 17 2.65 -11.72 -5.05
CA ALA A 17 1.67 -12.79 -5.10
C ALA A 17 0.40 -12.43 -5.89
N VAL A 18 -0.03 -11.16 -5.83
CA VAL A 18 -1.21 -10.68 -6.56
C VAL A 18 -0.90 -10.20 -7.98
N ASP A 19 0.34 -10.34 -8.45
CA ASP A 19 0.87 -9.89 -9.76
C ASP A 19 0.35 -8.49 -10.17
N CYS A 20 0.35 -7.54 -9.23
CA CYS A 20 -0.23 -6.22 -9.48
C CYS A 20 0.86 -5.14 -9.64
N THR A 21 0.63 -4.21 -10.56
CA THR A 21 1.50 -3.05 -10.68
C THR A 21 1.30 -2.09 -9.51
N TYR A 22 2.37 -1.41 -9.09
CA TYR A 22 2.29 -0.37 -8.06
C TYR A 22 1.28 0.74 -8.38
N GLU A 23 1.03 0.98 -9.67
CA GLU A 23 0.01 1.93 -10.12
C GLU A 23 -1.41 1.41 -9.89
N ALA A 24 -1.67 0.12 -10.17
CA ALA A 24 -2.95 -0.50 -9.86
C ALA A 24 -3.21 -0.49 -8.35
N LEU A 25 -2.19 -0.81 -7.55
CA LEU A 25 -2.30 -0.73 -6.09
C LEU A 25 -2.57 0.70 -5.62
N ALA A 26 -1.88 1.71 -6.16
CA ALA A 26 -2.15 3.11 -5.84
C ALA A 26 -3.60 3.48 -6.15
N ARG A 27 -4.17 3.01 -7.26
CA ARG A 27 -5.57 3.27 -7.63
C ARG A 27 -6.56 2.62 -6.65
N ASP A 28 -6.32 1.39 -6.22
CA ASP A 28 -7.16 0.74 -5.21
C ASP A 28 -7.11 1.47 -3.86
N VAL A 29 -5.91 1.86 -3.40
CA VAL A 29 -5.77 2.62 -2.16
C VAL A 29 -6.51 3.95 -2.24
N ARG A 30 -6.40 4.68 -3.37
CA ARG A 30 -7.17 5.92 -3.58
C ARG A 30 -8.67 5.68 -3.57
N ARG A 31 -9.13 4.59 -4.20
CA ARG A 31 -10.55 4.21 -4.24
C ARG A 31 -11.07 3.95 -2.82
N ILE A 32 -10.38 3.13 -2.04
CA ILE A 32 -10.78 2.81 -0.66
C ILE A 32 -10.75 4.05 0.21
N ALA A 33 -9.73 4.90 0.08
CA ALA A 33 -9.69 6.18 0.80
C ALA A 33 -10.93 7.03 0.46
N ALA A 34 -11.27 7.16 -0.82
CA ALA A 34 -12.44 7.91 -1.27
C ALA A 34 -13.76 7.30 -0.77
N GLU A 35 -13.87 5.96 -0.73
CA GLU A 35 -15.01 5.26 -0.12
C GLU A 35 -15.17 5.59 1.37
N ASN A 36 -14.07 5.87 2.07
CA ASN A 36 -14.05 6.29 3.47
C ASN A 36 -14.15 7.82 3.66
N GLY A 37 -14.34 8.59 2.58
CA GLY A 37 -14.43 10.05 2.61
C GLY A 37 -13.09 10.79 2.67
N GLU A 38 -11.96 10.09 2.47
CA GLU A 38 -10.62 10.68 2.45
C GLU A 38 -10.06 10.76 1.02
N ILE A 39 -9.60 11.94 0.60
CA ILE A 39 -8.94 12.10 -0.69
C ILE A 39 -7.44 11.88 -0.52
N LEU A 40 -6.97 10.70 -0.94
CA LEU A 40 -5.55 10.37 -0.88
C LEU A 40 -4.83 10.67 -2.20
N GLN A 41 -3.77 11.48 -2.14
CA GLN A 41 -2.87 11.69 -3.27
C GLN A 41 -1.66 10.75 -3.21
N THR A 42 -1.91 9.44 -3.31
CA THR A 42 -0.83 8.43 -3.41
C THR A 42 -0.49 8.12 -4.86
N ASN A 43 0.73 7.74 -5.22
CA ASN A 43 1.08 7.33 -6.59
C ASN A 43 2.00 6.10 -6.55
N LYS A 44 2.34 5.53 -7.72
CA LYS A 44 3.22 4.35 -7.78
C LYS A 44 4.55 4.55 -7.04
N SER A 45 5.13 5.75 -7.09
CA SER A 45 6.39 6.06 -6.40
C SER A 45 6.21 6.10 -4.88
N ALA A 46 5.08 6.61 -4.39
CA ALA A 46 4.75 6.57 -2.95
C ALA A 46 4.62 5.13 -2.47
N ILE A 47 3.95 4.27 -3.24
CA ILE A 47 3.85 2.82 -2.98
C ILE A 47 5.25 2.20 -2.95
N SER A 48 6.09 2.45 -3.96
CA SER A 48 7.47 1.97 -3.98
C SER A 48 8.27 2.39 -2.74
N HIS A 49 8.11 3.63 -2.28
CA HIS A 49 8.76 4.10 -1.06
C HIS A 49 8.24 3.39 0.20
N TRP A 50 6.95 3.00 0.25
CA TRP A 50 6.38 2.25 1.38
C TRP A 50 6.85 0.80 1.39
N VAL A 51 6.90 0.17 0.22
CA VAL A 51 7.41 -1.21 0.03
C VAL A 51 8.89 -1.29 0.42
N ASN A 52 9.69 -0.33 -0.05
CA ASN A 52 11.12 -0.26 0.26
C ASN A 52 11.40 0.26 1.68
N GLY A 53 10.38 0.61 2.46
CA GLY A 53 10.54 1.17 3.81
C GLY A 53 11.17 2.58 3.84
N THR A 54 11.41 3.21 2.69
CA THR A 54 11.98 4.57 2.60
C THR A 54 11.05 5.62 3.20
N ARG A 55 9.72 5.44 3.04
CA ARG A 55 8.69 6.32 3.61
C ARG A 55 7.69 5.48 4.39
N ALA A 56 7.26 5.95 5.56
CA ALA A 56 6.12 5.35 6.25
C ALA A 56 4.81 5.94 5.70
N PRO A 57 3.76 5.13 5.52
CA PRO A 57 2.42 5.68 5.30
C PRO A 57 1.98 6.47 6.53
N SER A 58 1.49 7.69 6.33
CA SER A 58 1.00 8.54 7.42
C SER A 58 -0.51 8.38 7.60
N GLY A 59 -0.99 8.44 8.84
CA GLY A 59 -2.42 8.38 9.14
C GLY A 59 -3.06 7.04 8.74
N ARG A 60 -4.28 7.09 8.17
CA ARG A 60 -5.07 5.91 7.78
C ARG A 60 -4.62 5.24 6.48
N VAL A 61 -3.62 5.79 5.80
CA VAL A 61 -3.09 5.28 4.54
C VAL A 61 -2.59 3.84 4.67
N GLY A 62 -1.97 3.48 5.80
CA GLY A 62 -1.53 2.11 6.06
C GLY A 62 -2.70 1.12 6.11
N GLN A 63 -3.85 1.55 6.64
CA GLN A 63 -5.06 0.72 6.70
C GLN A 63 -5.65 0.52 5.32
N TYR A 64 -5.75 1.59 4.51
CA TYR A 64 -6.23 1.49 3.13
C TYR A 64 -5.33 0.62 2.24
N LEU A 65 -4.01 0.68 2.48
CA LEU A 65 -3.05 -0.20 1.80
C LEU A 65 -3.25 -1.66 2.17
N ALA A 66 -3.39 -1.97 3.46
CA ALA A 66 -3.65 -3.32 3.93
C ALA A 66 -5.00 -3.85 3.39
N GLU A 67 -6.04 -3.01 3.36
CA GLU A 67 -7.35 -3.37 2.83
C GLU A 67 -7.32 -3.59 1.32
N ALA A 68 -6.62 -2.74 0.55
CA ALA A 68 -6.44 -2.92 -0.89
C ALA A 68 -5.78 -4.27 -1.20
N LEU A 69 -4.74 -4.62 -0.45
CA LEU A 69 -4.04 -5.90 -0.61
C LEU A 69 -4.93 -7.08 -0.20
N SER A 70 -5.65 -6.97 0.92
CA SER A 70 -6.57 -8.02 1.39
C SER A 70 -7.71 -8.28 0.39
N ARG A 71 -8.37 -7.22 -0.10
CA ARG A 71 -9.42 -7.32 -1.14
C ARG A 71 -8.91 -7.93 -2.44
N ARG A 72 -7.64 -7.72 -2.79
CA ARG A 72 -7.02 -8.24 -3.99
C ARG A 72 -6.56 -9.70 -3.83
N SER A 73 -5.99 -10.05 -2.68
CA SER A 73 -5.54 -11.40 -2.35
C SER A 73 -6.68 -12.36 -2.03
N GLY A 74 -7.84 -11.88 -1.58
CA GLY A 74 -9.05 -12.69 -1.37
C GLY A 74 -9.90 -12.86 -2.63
N ARG A 75 -9.52 -12.23 -3.76
CA ARG A 75 -10.20 -12.37 -5.06
C ARG A 75 -9.56 -13.45 -5.94
N THR A 76 -8.37 -13.92 -5.57
CA THR A 76 -7.63 -15.03 -6.18
C THR A 76 -7.82 -16.30 -5.36
#